data_AF-A0A1I2E680-F1
#
_entry.id   AF-A0A1I2E680-F1
#
_cell.length_a   1.000
_cell.length_b   1.000
_cell.length_c   1.000
_cell.angle_alpha   90.00
_cell.angle_beta   90.00
_cell.angle_gamma   90.00
#
_symmetry.space_group_name_H-M   'P 1'
#
loop_
_entity.id
_entity.type
_entity.pdbx_description
1 polymer ?
#
loop_
_entity_poly.entity_id
_entity_poly.type
_entity_poly.pdbx_seq_one_letter_code
_entity_poly.pdbx_strand_id
1 'polypeptide(L)'
;MSGPALRVYDSHRSIHEAAFGQVKEMTAIIKQLYNENRWEEAKQAEEILIEHWYDHIIAHADSEETGLYQDIKQRQPEMVETIAKLTRDHDLLRKVLEEAKHLLEDNSEQEERIQLYDSLLVINWQHSRDEEKYLLL
;
A
#
# COMPACT_ATOMS: atom_id res chain seq x y z
N MET A 1 -6.47 3.99 -17.98
CA MET A 1 -6.51 2.63 -18.57
C MET A 1 -5.43 1.82 -17.92
N SER A 2 -5.75 0.64 -17.39
CA SER A 2 -4.78 -0.24 -16.74
C SER A 2 -3.79 -0.78 -17.79
N GLY A 3 -2.48 -0.61 -17.55
CA GLY A 3 -1.44 -0.94 -18.53
C GLY A 3 -1.29 -2.46 -18.75
N PRO A 4 -0.66 -2.90 -19.86
CA PRO A 4 -0.40 -4.32 -20.13
C PRO A 4 0.40 -5.01 -19.02
N ALA A 5 1.27 -4.25 -18.33
CA ALA A 5 2.12 -4.73 -17.24
C ALA A 5 1.34 -5.36 -16.07
N LEU A 6 0.11 -4.88 -15.78
CA LEU A 6 -0.71 -5.40 -14.69
C LEU A 6 -1.15 -6.86 -14.88
N ARG A 7 -1.11 -7.37 -16.11
CA ARG A 7 -1.61 -8.71 -16.47
C ARG A 7 -0.49 -9.74 -16.61
N VAL A 8 0.76 -9.34 -16.41
CA VAL A 8 1.94 -10.21 -16.56
C VAL A 8 2.56 -10.38 -15.18
N TYR A 9 2.61 -11.61 -14.68
CA TYR A 9 3.09 -11.95 -13.33
C TYR A 9 4.39 -11.22 -12.95
N ASP A 10 5.45 -11.39 -13.76
CA ASP A 10 6.77 -10.81 -13.44
C ASP A 10 6.74 -9.28 -13.38
N SER A 11 6.03 -8.65 -14.32
CA SER A 11 5.89 -7.19 -14.37
C SER A 11 5.08 -6.68 -13.18
N HIS A 12 3.98 -7.35 -12.86
CA HIS A 12 3.11 -7.00 -11.76
C HIS A 12 3.87 -7.10 -10.43
N ARG A 13 4.49 -8.26 -10.19
CA ARG A 13 5.32 -8.49 -9.00
C ARG A 13 6.43 -7.47 -8.85
N SER A 14 7.07 -7.07 -9.96
CA SER A 14 8.13 -6.05 -9.93
C SER A 14 7.61 -4.70 -9.44
N ILE A 15 6.37 -4.32 -9.79
CA ILE A 15 5.73 -3.09 -9.30
C ILE A 15 5.49 -3.19 -7.79
N HIS A 16 4.93 -4.31 -7.31
CA HIS A 16 4.72 -4.56 -5.89
C HIS A 16 6.01 -4.50 -5.08
N GLU A 17 7.06 -5.18 -5.52
CA GLU A 17 8.34 -5.23 -4.80
C GLU A 17 9.04 -3.88 -4.79
N ALA A 18 8.98 -3.13 -5.90
CA ALA A 18 9.56 -1.79 -5.97
C ALA A 18 8.84 -0.81 -5.02
N ALA A 19 7.52 -0.72 -5.09
CA ALA A 19 6.73 0.18 -4.26
C ALA A 19 6.87 -0.17 -2.78
N PHE A 20 6.79 -1.46 -2.42
CA PHE A 20 6.98 -1.93 -1.05
C PHE A 20 8.38 -1.61 -0.50
N GLY A 21 9.42 -1.83 -1.30
CA GLY A 21 10.79 -1.54 -0.91
C GLY A 21 11.00 -0.08 -0.54
N GLN A 22 10.45 0.84 -1.35
CA GLN A 22 10.53 2.28 -1.12
C GLN A 22 9.85 2.69 0.18
N VAL A 23 8.58 2.34 0.37
CA VAL A 23 7.85 2.74 1.59
C VAL A 23 8.46 2.11 2.84
N LYS A 24 9.01 0.89 2.75
CA LYS A 24 9.72 0.25 3.87
C LYS A 24 10.99 1.01 4.26
N GLU A 25 11.78 1.45 3.28
CA GLU A 25 12.98 2.24 3.53
C GLU A 25 12.63 3.61 4.14
N MET A 26 11.63 4.29 3.59
CA MET A 26 11.14 5.56 4.11
C MET A 26 10.62 5.44 5.55
N THR A 27 9.84 4.39 5.88
CA THR A 27 9.42 4.11 7.25
C THR A 27 10.61 3.89 8.19
N ALA A 28 11.67 3.20 7.74
CA ALA A 28 12.87 3.01 8.54
C ALA A 28 13.61 4.33 8.81
N ILE A 29 13.69 5.22 7.80
CA ILE A 29 14.29 6.55 7.94
C ILE A 29 13.52 7.40 8.96
N ILE A 30 12.19 7.43 8.89
CA ILE A 30 11.35 8.17 9.85
C ILE A 30 11.60 7.67 11.28
N LYS A 31 11.62 6.35 11.49
CA LYS A 31 11.95 5.75 12.80
C LYS A 31 13.31 6.20 13.30
N GLN A 32 14.32 6.25 12.43
CA GLN A 32 15.65 6.72 12.78
C GLN A 32 15.64 8.21 13.16
N LEU A 33 14.96 9.08 12.40
CA LEU A 33 14.87 10.50 12.69
C LEU A 33 14.24 10.75 14.07
N TYR A 34 13.18 10.01 14.40
CA TYR A 34 12.56 10.08 15.73
C TYR A 34 13.51 9.62 16.84
N ASN A 35 14.24 8.52 16.64
CA ASN A 35 15.24 8.05 17.61
C ASN A 35 16.38 9.07 17.83
N GLU A 36 16.72 9.84 16.80
CA GLU A 36 17.72 10.91 16.84
C GLU A 36 17.18 12.24 17.41
N ASN A 37 15.91 12.30 17.83
CA ASN A 37 15.20 13.50 18.28
C ASN A 37 15.09 14.60 17.20
N ARG A 38 15.13 14.22 15.91
CA ARG A 38 14.99 15.12 14.75
C ARG A 38 13.52 15.26 14.35
N TRP A 39 12.71 15.75 15.29
CA TRP A 39 11.23 15.71 15.22
C TRP A 39 10.64 16.38 13.97
N GLU A 40 11.10 17.58 13.61
CA GLU A 40 10.57 18.30 12.44
C GLU A 40 10.92 17.60 11.12
N GLU A 41 12.13 17.06 11.02
CA GLU A 41 12.56 16.31 9.84
C GLU A 41 11.80 14.98 9.72
N ALA A 42 11.50 14.33 10.84
CA ALA A 42 10.70 13.13 10.88
C ALA A 42 9.26 13.39 10.38
N LYS A 43 8.63 14.48 10.82
CA LYS A 43 7.29 14.88 10.36
C LYS A 43 7.26 15.19 8.86
N GLN A 44 8.24 15.94 8.35
CA GLN A 44 8.36 16.19 6.90
C GLN A 44 8.53 14.88 6.12
N ALA A 45 9.31 13.93 6.65
CA ALA A 45 9.46 12.63 6.03
C ALA A 45 8.16 11.79 6.10
N GLU A 46 7.35 11.93 7.15
CA GLU A 46 6.02 11.31 7.24
C GLU A 46 5.04 11.87 6.20
N GLU A 47 5.03 13.19 5.98
CA GLU A 47 4.22 13.82 4.92
C GLU A 47 4.57 13.22 3.55
N ILE A 48 5.86 13.14 3.24
CA ILE A 48 6.35 12.54 1.98
C ILE A 48 6.01 11.05 1.90
N LEU A 49 6.12 10.30 3.00
CA LEU A 49 5.74 8.88 3.04
C LEU A 49 4.26 8.69 2.71
N ILE A 50 3.39 9.51 3.30
CA ILE A 50 1.94 9.45 3.06
C ILE A 50 1.64 9.73 1.58
N GLU A 51 2.23 10.78 1.00
CA GLU A 51 2.09 11.07 -0.44
C GLU A 51 2.57 9.89 -1.30
N HIS A 52 3.71 9.29 -0.95
CA HIS A 52 4.26 8.15 -1.68
C HIS A 52 3.33 6.93 -1.66
N TRP A 53 2.66 6.66 -0.53
CA TRP A 53 1.63 5.62 -0.44
C TRP A 53 0.46 5.88 -1.39
N TYR A 54 -0.06 7.11 -1.45
CA TYR A 54 -1.15 7.45 -2.36
C TYR A 54 -0.73 7.30 -3.84
N ASP A 55 0.41 7.88 -4.20
CA ASP A 55 0.85 7.98 -5.60
C ASP A 55 1.27 6.63 -6.20
N HIS A 56 1.75 5.69 -5.38
CA HIS A 56 2.31 4.44 -5.88
C HIS A 56 1.46 3.22 -5.53
N ILE A 57 1.01 3.10 -4.28
CA ILE A 57 0.34 1.87 -3.82
C ILE A 57 -1.18 2.02 -3.97
N ILE A 58 -1.77 3.11 -3.51
CA ILE A 58 -3.22 3.32 -3.66
C ILE A 58 -3.60 3.52 -5.13
N ALA A 59 -2.81 4.29 -5.89
CA ALA A 59 -3.05 4.45 -7.33
C ALA A 59 -2.93 3.12 -8.13
N HIS A 60 -2.05 2.22 -7.69
CA HIS A 60 -1.92 0.88 -8.26
C HIS A 60 -3.15 0.02 -7.91
N ALA A 61 -3.56 0.01 -6.64
CA ALA A 61 -4.79 -0.63 -6.16
C ALA A 61 -6.04 -0.18 -6.95
N ASP A 62 -6.17 1.13 -7.19
CA ASP A 62 -7.28 1.69 -7.99
C ASP A 62 -7.24 1.19 -9.44
N SER A 63 -6.04 1.04 -10.02
CA SER A 63 -5.84 0.54 -11.38
C SER A 63 -6.15 -0.95 -11.52
N GLU A 64 -5.93 -1.73 -10.48
CA GLU A 64 -6.32 -3.14 -10.41
C GLU A 64 -7.83 -3.27 -10.29
N GLU A 65 -8.44 -2.57 -9.33
CA GLU A 65 -9.88 -2.63 -9.07
C GLU A 65 -10.73 -2.21 -10.27
N THR A 66 -10.32 -1.14 -10.97
CA THR A 66 -11.02 -0.62 -12.16
C THR A 66 -10.64 -1.35 -13.44
N GLY A 67 -9.58 -2.16 -13.43
CA GLY A 67 -9.04 -2.84 -14.59
C GLY A 67 -8.94 -4.35 -14.39
N LEU A 68 -7.82 -4.81 -13.84
CA LEU A 68 -7.47 -6.22 -13.70
C LEU A 68 -8.61 -7.04 -13.07
N TYR A 69 -9.20 -6.55 -11.98
CA TYR A 69 -10.23 -7.26 -11.23
C TYR A 69 -11.53 -7.38 -12.01
N GLN A 70 -11.90 -6.37 -12.79
CA GLN A 70 -13.08 -6.44 -13.65
C GLN A 70 -12.89 -7.45 -14.77
N ASP A 71 -11.71 -7.46 -15.40
CA ASP A 71 -11.37 -8.42 -16.45
C ASP A 71 -11.42 -9.86 -15.93
N ILE A 72 -10.88 -10.11 -14.74
CA ILE A 72 -10.90 -11.46 -14.13
C ILE A 72 -12.33 -11.86 -13.75
N LYS A 73 -13.11 -10.98 -13.11
CA LYS A 73 -14.53 -11.27 -12.77
C LYS A 73 -15.36 -11.67 -14.00
N GLN A 74 -15.11 -11.04 -15.15
CA GLN A 74 -15.82 -11.34 -16.40
C GLN A 74 -15.40 -12.70 -16.99
N ARG A 75 -14.12 -13.07 -16.86
CA ARG A 75 -13.57 -14.30 -17.45
C ARG A 75 -13.73 -15.52 -16.53
N GLN A 76 -13.68 -15.31 -15.22
CA GLN A 76 -13.69 -16.30 -14.16
C GLN A 76 -14.64 -15.85 -13.03
N PRO A 77 -15.97 -15.98 -13.20
CA PRO A 77 -16.96 -15.56 -12.20
C PRO A 77 -16.78 -16.23 -10.82
N GLU A 78 -16.15 -17.40 -10.76
CA GLU A 78 -15.80 -18.10 -9.52
C GLU A 78 -14.79 -17.33 -8.64
N MET A 79 -14.04 -16.38 -9.21
CA MET A 79 -13.04 -15.57 -8.49
C MET A 79 -13.66 -14.39 -7.73
N VAL A 80 -14.99 -14.23 -7.76
CA VAL A 80 -15.69 -13.11 -7.11
C VAL A 80 -15.37 -13.00 -5.62
N GLU A 81 -15.33 -14.11 -4.89
CA GLU A 81 -15.00 -14.11 -3.46
C GLU A 81 -13.54 -13.72 -3.20
N THR A 82 -12.60 -14.26 -3.99
CA THR A 82 -11.18 -13.92 -3.89
C THR A 82 -10.95 -12.44 -4.14
N ILE A 83 -11.56 -11.90 -5.20
CA ILE A 83 -11.43 -10.48 -5.55
C ILE A 83 -12.08 -9.60 -4.48
N ALA A 84 -13.21 -10.00 -3.90
CA ALA A 84 -13.82 -9.24 -2.81
C ALA A 84 -12.91 -9.14 -1.57
N LYS A 85 -12.14 -10.20 -1.27
CA LYS A 85 -11.14 -10.18 -0.18
C LYS A 85 -9.98 -9.24 -0.51
N LEU A 86 -9.45 -9.31 -1.73
CA LEU A 86 -8.34 -8.46 -2.17
C LEU A 86 -8.74 -6.98 -2.20
N THR A 87 -9.92 -6.64 -2.72
CA THR A 87 -10.47 -5.28 -2.64
C THR A 87 -10.66 -4.82 -1.19
N ARG A 88 -11.04 -5.73 -0.27
CA ARG A 88 -11.17 -5.39 1.15
C ARG A 88 -9.83 -5.03 1.79
N ASP A 89 -8.74 -5.65 1.35
CA ASP A 89 -7.39 -5.31 1.81
C ASP A 89 -6.96 -3.92 1.31
N HIS A 90 -7.28 -3.55 0.06
CA HIS A 90 -7.09 -2.18 -0.42
C HIS A 90 -7.85 -1.15 0.42
N ASP A 91 -9.11 -1.44 0.75
CA ASP A 91 -9.89 -0.57 1.64
C ASP A 91 -9.27 -0.47 3.04
N LEU A 92 -8.63 -1.53 3.52
CA LEU A 92 -7.93 -1.49 4.79
C LEU A 92 -6.68 -0.61 4.71
N LEU A 93 -5.89 -0.72 3.64
CA LEU A 93 -4.76 0.18 3.38
C LEU A 93 -5.20 1.65 3.36
N ARG A 94 -6.25 1.98 2.60
CA ARG A 94 -6.82 3.34 2.55
C ARG A 94 -7.20 3.84 3.94
N LYS A 95 -7.93 3.04 4.72
CA LYS A 95 -8.39 3.43 6.08
C LYS A 95 -7.23 3.68 7.04
N VAL A 96 -6.22 2.81 7.04
CA VAL A 96 -5.05 2.94 7.92
C VAL A 96 -4.20 4.14 7.51
N LEU A 97 -4.07 4.40 6.20
CA LEU A 97 -3.34 5.56 5.69
C LEU A 97 -4.03 6.89 6.04
N GLU A 98 -5.35 6.98 5.87
CA GLU A 98 -6.13 8.15 6.28
C GLU A 98 -6.01 8.41 7.78
N GLU A 99 -6.04 7.36 8.61
CA GLU A 99 -5.83 7.49 10.05
C GLU A 99 -4.42 8.03 10.36
N ALA A 100 -3.38 7.49 9.72
CA ALA A 100 -2.01 7.97 9.91
C ALA A 100 -1.85 9.44 9.53
N LYS A 101 -2.51 9.86 8.44
CA LYS A 101 -2.54 11.25 7.99
C LYS A 101 -3.25 12.15 9.00
N HIS A 102 -4.42 11.74 9.49
CA HIS A 102 -5.17 12.49 10.50
C HIS A 102 -4.35 12.66 11.79
N LEU A 103 -3.72 11.59 12.29
CA LEU A 103 -2.87 11.67 13.49
C LEU A 103 -1.61 12.53 13.29
N LEU A 104 -1.14 12.70 12.05
CA LEU A 104 -0.02 13.59 11.74
C LEU A 104 -0.47 15.05 11.78
N GLU A 105 -1.61 15.36 11.17
CA GLU A 105 -2.23 16.69 11.17
C GLU A 105 -2.59 17.15 12.59
N ASP A 106 -3.08 16.23 13.43
CA ASP A 106 -3.43 16.48 14.83
C ASP A 106 -2.22 16.58 15.77
N ASN A 107 -1.00 16.35 15.28
CA ASN A 107 0.23 16.30 16.07
C ASN A 107 0.17 15.29 17.24
N SER A 108 -0.48 14.14 17.02
CA SER A 108 -0.56 13.04 18.00
C SER A 108 0.82 12.44 18.32
N GLU A 109 0.88 11.46 19.22
CA GLU A 109 2.14 10.81 19.57
C GLU A 109 2.74 10.06 18.38
N GLN A 110 4.05 10.19 18.17
CA GLN A 110 4.73 9.54 17.04
C GLN A 110 4.65 8.01 17.11
N GLU A 111 4.56 7.43 18.31
CA GLU A 111 4.50 5.98 18.48
C GLU A 111 3.25 5.40 17.79
N GLU A 112 2.09 6.05 17.96
CA GLU A 112 0.84 5.63 17.34
C GLU A 112 0.93 5.67 15.81
N ARG A 113 1.49 6.74 15.23
CA ARG A 113 1.67 6.85 13.78
C ARG A 113 2.62 5.79 13.22
N ILE A 114 3.73 5.54 13.92
CA ILE A 114 4.70 4.53 13.51
C ILE A 114 4.08 3.12 13.48
N GLN A 115 3.20 2.81 14.45
CA GLN A 115 2.47 1.54 14.46
C GLN A 115 1.52 1.41 13.26
N LEU A 116 0.92 2.51 12.79
CA LEU A 116 0.09 2.50 11.58
C LEU A 116 0.92 2.25 10.31
N TYR A 117 2.09 2.86 10.17
CA TYR A 117 2.98 2.59 9.03
C TYR A 117 3.46 1.13 9.02
N ASP A 118 3.81 0.58 10.18
CA ASP A 118 4.17 -0.85 10.28
C ASP A 118 3.00 -1.75 9.88
N SER A 119 1.77 -1.36 10.26
CA SER A 119 0.56 -2.07 9.87
C SER A 119 0.34 -2.02 8.35
N LEU A 120 0.52 -0.86 7.71
CA LEU A 120 0.44 -0.71 6.26
C LEU A 120 1.44 -1.64 5.54
N LEU A 121 2.69 -1.72 6.02
CA LEU A 121 3.70 -2.62 5.46
C LEU A 121 3.25 -4.08 5.53
N VAL A 122 2.71 -4.52 6.67
CA VAL A 122 2.25 -5.90 6.85
C VAL A 122 1.08 -6.21 5.92
N ILE A 123 0.07 -5.33 5.87
CA ILE A 123 -1.13 -5.51 5.03
C ILE A 123 -0.72 -5.55 3.56
N ASN A 124 0.05 -4.57 3.09
CA ASN A 124 0.45 -4.48 1.69
C ASN A 124 1.26 -5.70 1.25
N TRP A 125 2.21 -6.17 2.09
CA TRP A 125 2.98 -7.36 1.77
C TRP A 125 2.10 -8.61 1.60
N GLN A 126 1.19 -8.86 2.54
CA GLN A 126 0.31 -10.03 2.45
C GLN A 126 -0.63 -9.94 1.25
N HIS A 127 -1.24 -8.77 1.07
CA HIS A 127 -2.11 -8.47 -0.06
C HIS A 127 -1.40 -8.75 -1.40
N SER A 128 -0.23 -8.14 -1.64
CA SER A 128 0.49 -8.29 -2.90
C SER A 128 0.87 -9.74 -3.21
N ARG A 129 1.25 -10.52 -2.18
CA ARG A 129 1.61 -11.94 -2.36
C ARG A 129 0.39 -12.82 -2.63
N ASP A 130 -0.73 -12.55 -1.97
CA ASP A 130 -1.98 -13.27 -2.22
C ASP A 130 -2.55 -12.93 -3.59
N GLU A 131 -2.53 -11.66 -3.98
CA GLU A 131 -2.99 -11.23 -5.30
C GLU A 131 -2.20 -11.91 -6.42
N GLU A 132 -0.87 -11.82 -6.39
CA GLU A 132 0.03 -12.47 -7.34
C GLU A 132 -0.24 -13.98 -7.44
N LYS A 133 -0.45 -14.63 -6.29
CA LYS A 133 -0.68 -16.07 -6.21
C LYS A 133 -2.02 -16.49 -6.77
N TYR A 134 -3.09 -15.76 -6.45
CA TYR A 134 -4.44 -16.18 -6.80
C TYR A 134 -4.90 -15.67 -8.16
N LEU A 135 -4.38 -14.53 -8.62
CA LEU A 135 -4.83 -13.90 -9.86
C LEU A 135 -3.86 -14.12 -11.04
N LEU A 136 -2.56 -14.35 -10.77
CA LEU A 136 -1.52 -14.29 -11.80
C LEU A 136 -0.61 -15.53 -11.92
N LEU A 137 -0.69 -16.49 -10.98
CA LEU A 137 0.00 -17.80 -11.05
C LEU A 137 -0.97 -18.91 -11.48
#